data_AF-A0AAV4JLB8-F1
#
_entry.id   AF-A0AAV4JLB8-F1
#
_cell.length_a   1.000
_cell.length_b   1.000
_cell.length_c   1.000
_cell.angle_alpha   90.00
_cell.angle_beta   90.00
_cell.angle_gamma   90.00
#
_symmetry.space_group_name_H-M   'P 1'
#
loop_
_entity.id
_entity.type
_entity.pdbx_description
1 polymer ?
#
loop_
_entity_poly.entity_id
_entity_poly.type
_entity_poly.pdbx_seq_one_letter_code
_entity_poly.pdbx_strand_id
1 'polypeptide(L)'
;MTILKQDLSFLKNNMKQVDAEMFTSKIRGVMDNHAPQKSRTVTDRTSSPRFSLESKAAKQARRRAERKWNKSGLEIDKQIYLYHKKQVRGIN
;
A
#
# COMPACT_ATOMS: atom_id res chain seq x y z
N MET A 1 4.86 -52.66 -33.06
CA MET A 1 4.06 -51.80 -32.14
C MET A 1 4.62 -51.83 -30.70
N THR A 2 5.94 -51.69 -30.54
CA THR A 2 6.60 -51.88 -29.23
C THR A 2 7.35 -50.63 -28.78
N ILE A 3 7.85 -49.85 -29.75
CA ILE A 3 8.62 -48.61 -29.55
C ILE A 3 7.82 -47.56 -28.77
N LEU A 4 6.56 -47.30 -29.14
CA LEU A 4 5.72 -46.32 -28.44
C LEU A 4 5.44 -46.68 -26.97
N LYS A 5 5.33 -47.97 -26.62
CA LYS A 5 5.12 -48.40 -25.22
C LYS A 5 6.39 -48.27 -24.37
N GLN A 6 7.55 -48.45 -25.00
CA GLN A 6 8.88 -48.28 -24.39
C GLN A 6 9.16 -46.78 -24.14
N ASP A 7 8.76 -45.92 -25.07
CA ASP A 7 8.92 -44.47 -24.93
C ASP A 7 7.99 -43.88 -23.86
N LEU A 8 6.76 -44.39 -23.76
CA LEU A 8 5.83 -44.06 -22.69
C LEU A 8 6.33 -44.53 -21.32
N SER A 9 6.94 -45.71 -21.23
CA SER A 9 7.54 -46.17 -19.96
C SER A 9 8.79 -45.35 -19.62
N PHE A 10 9.61 -44.95 -20.60
CA PHE A 10 10.75 -44.07 -20.40
C PHE A 10 10.34 -42.69 -19.88
N LEU A 11 9.28 -42.09 -20.44
CA LEU A 11 8.72 -40.81 -19.96
C LEU A 11 8.10 -40.93 -18.57
N LYS A 12 7.43 -42.05 -18.26
CA LYS A 12 6.84 -42.31 -16.94
C LYS A 12 7.91 -42.57 -15.87
N ASN A 13 9.01 -43.21 -16.27
CA ASN A 13 10.17 -43.51 -15.41
C ASN A 13 11.09 -42.29 -15.20
N ASN A 14 11.13 -41.35 -16.17
CA ASN A 14 11.87 -40.09 -16.08
C ASN A 14 11.00 -38.88 -15.73
N MET A 15 9.72 -39.09 -15.44
CA MET A 15 8.91 -38.13 -14.72
C MET A 15 9.47 -38.10 -13.30
N LYS A 16 10.62 -37.45 -13.13
CA LYS A 16 11.20 -37.15 -11.82
C LYS A 16 10.05 -36.54 -11.05
N GLN A 17 9.59 -37.28 -10.04
CA GLN A 17 8.67 -36.79 -9.05
C GLN A 17 9.20 -35.41 -8.68
N VAL A 18 8.46 -34.37 -9.07
CA VAL A 18 8.93 -33.00 -8.92
C VAL A 18 9.10 -32.81 -7.43
N ASP A 19 10.34 -32.91 -6.98
CA ASP A 19 10.66 -32.79 -5.58
C ASP A 19 10.19 -31.39 -5.15
N ALA A 20 9.34 -31.35 -4.12
CA ALA A 20 8.68 -30.12 -3.70
C ALA A 20 9.71 -29.02 -3.41
N GLU A 21 10.90 -29.42 -2.96
CA GLU A 21 12.04 -28.54 -2.69
C GLU A 21 12.65 -27.96 -3.97
N MET A 22 12.83 -28.77 -5.01
CA MET A 22 13.36 -28.33 -6.30
C MET A 22 12.38 -27.38 -7.01
N PHE A 23 11.08 -27.66 -6.92
CA PHE A 23 10.05 -26.78 -7.46
C PHE A 23 10.03 -25.43 -6.73
N THR A 24 10.05 -25.46 -5.40
CA THR A 24 10.01 -24.26 -4.56
C THR A 24 11.23 -23.38 -4.81
N SER A 25 12.43 -23.98 -4.91
CA SER A 25 13.67 -23.23 -5.20
C SER A 25 13.66 -22.58 -6.59
N LYS A 26 13.16 -23.28 -7.62
CA LYS A 26 12.98 -22.73 -8.97
C LYS A 26 12.02 -21.54 -8.98
N ILE A 27 10.87 -21.65 -8.30
CA ILE A 27 9.90 -20.55 -8.21
C ILE A 27 10.48 -19.36 -7.47
N ARG A 28 11.18 -19.58 -6.36
CA ARG A 28 11.86 -18.50 -5.63
C ARG A 28 12.85 -17.75 -6.53
N GLY A 29 13.68 -18.47 -7.29
CA GLY A 29 14.61 -17.83 -8.22
C GLY A 29 13.92 -17.00 -9.32
N VAL A 30 12.75 -17.42 -9.80
CA VAL A 30 11.95 -16.60 -10.74
C VAL A 30 11.40 -15.35 -10.04
N MET A 31 10.87 -15.51 -8.83
CA MET A 31 10.32 -14.42 -8.03
C MET A 31 11.39 -13.40 -7.64
N ASP A 32 12.58 -13.82 -7.23
CA ASP A 32 13.67 -12.91 -6.86
C ASP A 32 14.15 -12.08 -8.06
N ASN A 33 14.17 -12.68 -9.25
CA ASN A 33 14.55 -11.99 -10.49
C ASN A 33 13.48 -11.01 -10.98
N HIS A 34 12.19 -11.39 -10.91
CA HIS A 34 11.09 -10.60 -11.47
C HIS A 34 10.49 -9.62 -10.45
N ALA A 35 10.64 -9.91 -9.16
CA ALA A 35 10.12 -9.14 -8.04
C ALA A 35 11.17 -9.06 -6.91
N PRO A 36 12.33 -8.43 -7.17
CA PRO A 36 13.38 -8.30 -6.16
C PRO A 36 12.84 -7.55 -4.94
N GLN A 37 13.23 -8.02 -3.75
CA GLN A 37 12.85 -7.38 -2.50
C GLN A 37 13.47 -5.97 -2.42
N LYS A 38 12.62 -4.94 -2.51
CA LYS A 38 13.05 -3.55 -2.37
C LYS A 38 12.88 -3.10 -0.92
N SER A 39 13.99 -2.86 -0.22
CA SER A 39 13.96 -2.20 1.09
C SER A 39 13.99 -0.67 0.90
N ARG A 40 13.27 0.05 1.75
CA ARG A 40 13.33 1.51 1.84
C ARG A 40 13.50 1.90 3.29
N THR A 41 14.50 2.75 3.57
CA THR A 41 14.68 3.32 4.90
C THR A 41 13.58 4.36 5.13
N VAL A 42 12.69 4.08 6.08
CA VAL A 42 11.71 5.06 6.55
C VAL A 42 12.36 5.87 7.65
N THR A 43 12.77 7.10 7.35
CA THR A 43 13.26 8.03 8.37
C THR A 43 12.09 8.56 9.18
N ASP A 44 12.02 8.18 10.46
CA ASP A 44 11.07 8.80 11.39
C ASP A 44 11.54 10.23 11.70
N ARG A 45 10.83 11.22 11.15
CA ARG A 45 11.15 12.63 11.37
C ARG A 45 10.40 13.08 12.60
N THR A 46 11.13 13.41 13.67
CA THR A 46 10.54 14.04 14.86
C THR A 46 9.68 15.23 14.44
N SER A 47 8.44 15.25 14.92
CA SER A 47 7.51 16.34 14.65
C SER A 47 8.16 17.66 15.06
N SER A 48 8.32 18.59 14.12
CA SER A 48 8.83 19.92 14.44
C SER A 48 7.92 20.56 15.50
N PRO A 49 8.46 21.28 16.51
CA PRO A 49 7.65 21.98 17.50
C PRO A 49 6.63 22.93 16.86
N ARG A 50 6.95 23.46 15.67
CA ARG A 50 6.08 24.38 14.89
C ARG A 50 5.07 23.66 14.00
N PHE A 51 5.14 22.34 13.88
CA PHE A 51 4.33 21.54 12.98
C PHE A 51 3.81 20.29 13.70
N SER A 52 3.01 20.51 14.76
CA SER A 52 2.35 19.43 15.47
C SER A 52 1.31 18.73 14.58
N LEU A 53 1.12 17.44 14.81
CA LEU A 53 0.07 16.66 14.16
C LEU A 53 -1.32 17.26 14.42
N GLU A 54 -1.53 17.83 15.61
CA GLU A 54 -2.75 18.54 15.99
C GLU A 54 -3.00 19.78 15.12
N SER A 55 -1.99 20.65 14.97
CA SER A 55 -2.06 21.82 14.09
C SER A 55 -2.38 21.43 12.65
N LYS A 56 -1.80 20.33 12.17
CA LYS A 56 -2.06 19.78 10.83
C LYS A 56 -3.50 19.29 10.71
N ALA A 57 -3.99 18.52 11.69
CA ALA A 57 -5.34 17.98 11.72
C ALA A 57 -6.39 19.11 11.74
N ALA A 58 -6.21 20.13 12.59
CA ALA A 58 -7.11 21.27 12.68
C ALA A 58 -7.17 22.07 11.37
N LYS A 59 -6.00 22.36 10.76
CA LYS A 59 -5.92 23.03 9.45
C LYS A 59 -6.60 22.21 8.35
N GLN A 60 -6.44 20.89 8.37
CA GLN A 60 -7.07 19.98 7.41
C GLN A 60 -8.59 19.97 7.56
N ALA A 61 -9.12 19.88 8.79
CA ALA A 61 -10.55 19.93 9.07
C ALA A 61 -11.18 21.24 8.57
N ARG A 62 -10.52 22.39 8.86
CA ARG A 62 -10.95 23.69 8.34
C ARG A 62 -11.04 23.71 6.81
N ARG A 63 -10.01 23.20 6.12
CA ARG A 63 -9.98 23.20 4.64
C ARG A 63 -11.05 22.28 4.03
N ARG A 64 -11.34 21.14 4.67
CA ARG A 64 -12.43 20.25 4.24
C ARG A 64 -13.79 20.94 4.34
N ALA A 65 -14.08 21.56 5.48
CA ALA A 65 -15.32 22.30 5.69
C ALA A 65 -15.47 23.49 4.72
N GLU A 66 -14.40 24.24 4.50
CA GLU A 66 -14.39 25.36 3.54
C GLU A 66 -14.69 24.89 2.11
N ARG A 67 -14.05 23.81 1.65
CA ARG A 67 -14.35 23.24 0.32
C ARG A 67 -15.79 22.76 0.19
N LYS A 68 -16.34 22.19 1.26
CA LYS A 68 -17.74 21.76 1.29
C LYS A 68 -18.67 22.96 1.16
N TRP A 69 -18.45 24.01 1.95
CA TRP A 69 -19.22 25.25 1.88
C TRP A 69 -19.13 25.92 0.51
N ASN A 70 -17.92 26.04 -0.07
CA ASN A 70 -17.76 26.62 -1.41
C ASN A 70 -18.51 25.84 -2.49
N LYS A 71 -18.67 24.52 -2.31
CA LYS A 71 -19.40 23.67 -3.25
C LYS A 71 -20.92 23.75 -3.05
N SER A 72 -21.39 23.76 -1.80
CA SER A 72 -22.82 23.68 -1.48
C SER A 72 -23.50 25.05 -1.40
N GLY A 73 -22.79 26.09 -1.00
CA GLY A 73 -23.34 27.42 -0.72
C GLY A 73 -24.26 27.48 0.52
N LEU A 74 -24.43 26.38 1.26
CA LEU A 74 -25.39 26.30 2.37
C LEU A 74 -24.87 26.98 3.64
N GLU A 75 -25.77 27.63 4.38
CA GLU A 75 -25.44 28.29 5.64
C GLU A 75 -24.95 27.29 6.70
N ILE A 76 -25.50 26.06 6.74
CA ILE A 76 -25.04 25.01 7.66
C ILE A 76 -23.56 24.69 7.43
N ASP A 77 -23.13 24.55 6.17
CA ASP A 77 -21.74 24.26 5.85
C ASP A 77 -20.82 25.45 6.17
N LYS A 78 -21.32 26.68 6.04
CA LYS A 78 -20.62 27.89 6.48
C LYS A 78 -20.39 27.90 7.99
N GLN A 79 -21.41 27.56 8.78
CA GLN A 79 -21.30 27.47 10.25
C GLN A 79 -20.27 26.41 10.66
N ILE A 80 -20.26 25.25 9.99
CA ILE A 80 -19.24 24.21 10.20
C ILE A 80 -17.84 24.74 9.87
N TYR A 81 -17.67 25.46 8.77
CA TYR A 81 -16.41 26.11 8.43
C TYR A 81 -15.96 27.12 9.50
N LEU A 82 -16.86 27.99 9.97
CA LEU A 82 -16.57 28.99 11.00
C LEU A 82 -16.14 28.34 12.32
N TYR A 83 -16.81 27.24 12.72
CA TYR A 83 -16.40 26.44 13.87
C TYR A 83 -14.95 25.97 13.73
N HIS A 84 -14.58 25.30 12.63
CA HIS A 84 -13.21 24.84 12.42
C HIS A 84 -12.20 25.98 12.27
N LYS A 85 -12.61 27.13 11.71
CA LYS A 85 -11.76 28.34 11.64
C LYS A 85 -11.41 28.87 13.03
N LYS A 86 -12.35 28.83 13.99
CA LYS A 86 -12.10 29.21 15.39
C LYS A 86 -11.13 28.24 16.06
N GLN A 87 -11.30 26.93 15.86
CA GLN A 87 -10.40 25.91 16.41
C GLN A 87 -8.94 26.12 15.98
N VAL A 88 -8.69 26.39 14.70
CA VAL A 88 -7.32 26.67 14.20
C VAL A 88 -6.69 27.90 14.84
N ARG A 89 -7.49 28.92 15.22
CA ARG A 89 -6.98 30.14 15.87
C ARG A 89 -6.58 29.91 17.33
N GLY A 90 -7.20 28.95 18.01
CA GLY A 90 -6.91 28.64 19.42
C GLY A 90 -5.72 27.71 19.64
N ILE A 91 -5.08 27.21 18.58
CA ILE A 91 -3.94 26.27 18.64
C ILE A 91 -2.58 27.01 18.52
N ASN A 92 -2.58 28.35 18.51
CA ASN A 92 -1.36 29.17 18.50
C ASN A 92 -1.06 29.75 19.89
#